data_AF-A0A7Y3EBC5-F1
#
_entry.id   AF-A0A7Y3EBC5-F1
#
_cell.length_a   1.000
_cell.length_b   1.000
_cell.length_c   1.000
_cell.angle_alpha   90.00
_cell.angle_beta   90.00
_cell.angle_gamma   90.00
#
_symmetry.space_group_name_H-M   'P 1'
#
loop_
_entity.id
_entity.type
_entity.pdbx_description
1 polymer ?
#
loop_
_entity_poly.entity_id
_entity_poly.type
_entity_poly.pdbx_seq_one_letter_code
_entity_poly.pdbx_strand_id
1 'polypeptide(L)'
;MVVTHQFSCGCGENTISLSFNDNMPVEVVDQVYCPHCEENGHPHLEAWPLPGDWFVHFDLEVARFFALVKLEIDPALVNPGFIMDREFVH
;
A
#
# COMPACT_ATOMS: atom_id res chain seq x y z
N MET A 1 -5.85 -6.24 -14.94
CA MET A 1 -6.71 -6.95 -13.97
C MET A 1 -6.37 -6.43 -12.59
N VAL A 2 -7.32 -6.46 -11.67
CA VAL A 2 -7.08 -6.11 -10.26
C VAL A 2 -7.06 -7.40 -9.46
N VAL A 3 -6.11 -7.53 -8.55
CA VAL A 3 -6.02 -8.67 -7.63
C VAL A 3 -6.27 -8.17 -6.22
N THR A 4 -7.06 -8.94 -5.48
CA THR A 4 -7.39 -8.64 -4.10
C THR A 4 -6.54 -9.50 -3.18
N HIS A 5 -5.82 -8.86 -2.27
CA HIS A 5 -5.03 -9.49 -1.24
C HIS A 5 -5.57 -9.11 0.14
N GLN A 6 -5.54 -10.06 1.07
CA GLN A 6 -5.93 -9.82 2.46
C GLN A 6 -4.69 -9.55 3.31
N PHE A 7 -4.74 -8.47 4.09
CA PHE A 7 -3.68 -8.05 4.99
C PHE A 7 -4.21 -7.94 6.42
N SER A 8 -3.38 -8.33 7.37
CA SER A 8 -3.63 -8.12 8.79
C SER A 8 -3.04 -6.78 9.22
N CYS A 9 -3.70 -6.06 10.13
CA CYS A 9 -3.12 -4.86 10.71
C CYS A 9 -1.81 -5.20 11.45
N GLY A 10 -0.92 -4.22 11.61
CA GLY A 10 0.27 -4.34 12.46
C GLY A 10 -0.06 -4.66 13.91
N CYS A 11 -1.30 -4.37 14.35
CA CYS A 11 -1.84 -4.72 15.66
C CYS A 11 -2.35 -6.16 15.80
N GLY A 12 -2.55 -6.89 14.70
CA GLY A 12 -3.19 -8.21 14.66
C GLY A 12 -4.70 -8.28 14.92
N GLU A 13 -5.36 -7.19 15.31
CA GLU A 13 -6.78 -7.19 15.72
C GLU A 13 -7.77 -7.27 14.55
N ASN A 14 -7.46 -6.62 13.43
CA ASN A 14 -8.34 -6.53 12.27
C ASN A 14 -7.61 -6.91 10.97
N THR A 15 -8.38 -7.27 9.94
CA THR A 15 -7.86 -7.52 8.58
C THR A 15 -8.62 -6.69 7.55
N ILE A 16 -7.94 -6.28 6.48
CA ILE A 16 -8.53 -5.58 5.35
C ILE A 16 -8.16 -6.30 4.06
N SER A 17 -9.08 -6.25 3.09
CA SER A 17 -8.82 -6.71 1.73
C SER A 17 -8.52 -5.50 0.85
N LEU A 18 -7.31 -5.44 0.30
CA LEU A 18 -6.91 -4.39 -0.63
C LEU A 18 -6.87 -4.96 -2.05
N SER A 19 -7.50 -4.24 -2.96
CA SER A 19 -7.41 -4.51 -4.40
C SER A 19 -6.42 -3.53 -5.00
N PHE A 20 -5.38 -4.04 -5.64
CA PHE A 20 -4.42 -3.22 -6.38
C PHE A 20 -4.09 -3.88 -7.71
N ASN A 21 -3.29 -3.17 -8.50
CA ASN A 21 -2.94 -3.60 -9.84
C ASN A 21 -2.15 -4.92 -9.83
N ASP A 22 -2.57 -5.90 -10.64
CA ASP A 22 -1.86 -7.18 -10.82
C ASP A 22 -0.39 -7.02 -11.26
N ASN A 23 -0.05 -5.85 -11.80
CA ASN A 23 1.31 -5.53 -12.23
C ASN A 23 2.25 -5.13 -11.08
N MET A 24 1.71 -4.92 -9.87
CA MET A 24 2.48 -4.66 -8.67
C MET A 24 2.48 -5.90 -7.77
N PRO A 25 3.63 -6.30 -7.23
CA PRO A 25 3.69 -7.41 -6.30
C PRO A 25 3.03 -7.01 -4.98
N VAL A 26 2.55 -8.01 -4.23
CA VAL A 26 2.02 -7.82 -2.88
C VAL A 26 3.07 -7.23 -1.93
N GLU A 27 4.35 -7.46 -2.20
CA GLU A 27 5.51 -6.94 -1.45
C GLU A 27 5.62 -5.41 -1.43
N VAL A 28 4.89 -4.69 -2.29
CA VAL A 28 4.83 -3.21 -2.17
C VAL A 28 4.06 -2.75 -0.93
N VAL A 29 3.25 -3.61 -0.33
CA VAL A 29 2.53 -3.33 0.91
C VAL A 29 3.39 -3.83 2.07
N ASP A 30 4.01 -2.90 2.77
CA ASP A 30 4.89 -3.19 3.91
C ASP A 30 4.05 -3.49 5.16
N GLN A 31 3.14 -2.57 5.52
CA GLN A 31 2.28 -2.72 6.70
C GLN A 31 0.94 -2.03 6.53
N VAL A 32 -0.08 -2.54 7.23
CA VAL A 32 -1.42 -1.94 7.25
C VAL A 32 -1.80 -1.63 8.69
N TYR A 33 -2.50 -0.52 8.90
CA TYR A 33 -2.96 -0.06 10.20
C TYR A 33 -4.48 0.12 10.19
N CYS A 34 -5.12 -0.43 11.20
CA CYS A 34 -6.56 -0.25 11.43
C CYS A 34 -6.78 0.92 12.41
N PRO A 35 -8.01 1.42 12.59
CA PRO A 35 -8.29 2.53 13.51
C PRO A 35 -7.85 2.26 14.97
N HIS A 36 -7.79 0.99 15.39
CA HIS A 36 -7.32 0.61 16.73
C HIS A 36 -5.78 0.51 16.85
N CYS A 37 -5.03 0.66 15.76
CA CYS A 37 -3.57 0.56 15.81
C CYS A 37 -2.95 1.65 16.69
N GLU A 38 -3.46 2.88 16.63
CA GLU A 38 -2.95 3.97 17.48
C GLU A 38 -3.17 3.68 18.98
N GLU A 39 -4.36 3.20 19.36
CA GLU A 39 -4.67 2.83 20.75
C GLU A 39 -3.79 1.68 21.26
N ASN A 40 -3.39 0.77 20.36
CA ASN A 40 -2.52 -0.35 20.65
C ASN A 40 -1.02 -0.01 20.60
N GLY A 41 -0.65 1.28 20.44
CA GLY A 41 0.75 1.72 20.41
C GLY A 41 1.48 1.45 19.08
N HIS A 42 0.73 1.23 18.00
CA HIS A 42 1.24 1.07 16.64
C HIS A 42 0.85 2.30 15.78
N PRO A 43 1.55 3.44 15.92
CA PRO A 43 1.22 4.63 15.14
C PRO A 43 1.52 4.43 13.64
N HIS A 44 0.66 4.95 12.78
CA HIS A 44 0.71 4.81 11.33
C HIS A 44 1.61 5.87 10.65
N LEU A 45 2.76 6.18 11.26
CA LEU A 45 3.66 7.24 10.78
C LEU A 45 4.02 7.01 9.31
N GLU A 46 3.84 8.04 8.47
CA GLU A 46 4.11 8.01 7.02
C GLU A 46 3.25 7.02 6.22
N ALA A 47 2.14 6.53 6.79
CA ALA A 47 1.19 5.67 6.09
C ALA A 47 0.17 6.48 5.28
N TRP A 48 -0.24 5.89 4.16
CA TRP A 48 -1.24 6.44 3.26
C TRP A 48 -2.66 6.15 3.76
N PRO A 49 -3.56 7.15 3.82
CA PRO A 49 -4.92 6.94 4.30
C PRO A 49 -5.76 6.14 3.29
N LEU A 50 -6.59 5.26 3.84
CA LEU A 50 -7.56 4.43 3.15
C LEU A 50 -8.97 4.73 3.69
N PRO A 51 -10.03 4.42 2.93
CA PRO A 51 -11.40 4.56 3.42
C PRO A 51 -11.63 3.75 4.70
N GLY A 52 -12.37 4.36 5.64
CA GLY A 52 -12.74 3.73 6.92
C GLY A 52 -11.66 3.78 8.00
N ASP A 53 -10.87 4.86 8.05
CA ASP A 53 -9.82 5.10 9.05
C ASP A 53 -8.71 4.01 9.05
N TRP A 54 -8.49 3.41 7.89
CA TRP A 54 -7.38 2.52 7.64
C TRP A 54 -6.20 3.30 7.08
N PHE A 55 -5.00 2.79 7.32
CA PHE A 55 -3.78 3.36 6.75
C PHE A 55 -2.90 2.24 6.22
N VAL A 56 -2.12 2.50 5.18
CA VAL A 56 -1.21 1.53 4.57
C VAL A 56 0.16 2.16 4.34
N HIS A 57 1.19 1.49 4.79
CA HIS A 57 2.57 1.83 4.49
C HIS A 57 3.00 1.07 3.24
N PHE A 58 3.37 1.82 2.21
CA PHE A 58 3.86 1.27 0.95
C PHE A 58 5.39 1.35 0.90
N ASP A 59 6.03 0.24 0.56
CA ASP A 59 7.44 0.24 0.22
C ASP A 59 7.62 0.82 -1.19
N LEU A 60 7.88 2.13 -1.25
CA LEU A 60 8.13 2.83 -2.49
C LEU A 60 9.42 2.40 -3.18
N GLU A 61 10.40 1.84 -2.45
CA GLU A 61 11.64 1.36 -3.05
C GLU A 61 11.37 0.10 -3.86
N VAL A 62 10.64 -0.87 -3.28
CA VAL A 62 10.17 -2.07 -3.97
C VAL A 62 9.26 -1.69 -5.14
N ALA A 63 8.30 -0.79 -4.93
CA ALA A 63 7.39 -0.36 -5.98
C ALA A 63 8.13 0.30 -7.15
N ARG A 64 9.11 1.17 -6.89
CA ARG A 64 9.96 1.81 -7.91
C ARG A 64 10.78 0.80 -8.69
N PHE A 65 11.39 -0.15 -7.99
CA PHE A 65 12.18 -1.20 -8.63
C PHE A 65 11.31 -2.04 -9.57
N PHE A 66 10.12 -2.44 -9.13
CA PHE A 66 9.18 -3.20 -9.97
C PHE A 66 8.64 -2.37 -11.14
N ALA A 67 8.29 -1.10 -10.91
CA ALA A 67 7.83 -0.21 -11.98
C ALA A 67 8.88 -0.07 -13.10
N LEU A 68 10.15 0.10 -12.73
CA LEU A 68 11.24 0.21 -13.68
C LEU A 68 11.46 -1.10 -14.46
N VAL A 69 11.55 -2.23 -13.74
CA VAL A 69 11.95 -3.53 -14.33
C VAL A 69 10.81 -4.21 -15.10
N LYS A 70 9.56 -4.08 -14.63
CA LYS A 70 8.40 -4.80 -15.20
C LYS A 70 7.52 -3.93 -16.09
N LEU A 71 7.47 -2.63 -15.84
CA LEU A 71 6.53 -1.73 -16.50
C LEU A 71 7.21 -0.65 -17.33
N GLU A 72 8.54 -0.55 -17.29
CA GLU A 72 9.32 0.49 -17.98
C GLU A 72 8.84 1.91 -17.62
N ILE A 73 8.31 2.07 -16.40
CA ILE A 73 7.81 3.35 -15.86
C ILE A 73 8.93 4.05 -15.11
N ASP A 74 9.00 5.37 -15.27
CA ASP A 74 9.94 6.20 -14.53
C ASP A 74 9.67 6.07 -13.00
N PRO A 75 10.65 5.61 -12.19
CA PRO A 75 10.48 5.48 -10.75
C PRO A 75 10.14 6.80 -10.05
N ALA A 76 10.43 7.96 -10.66
CA ALA A 76 10.03 9.27 -10.15
C ALA A 76 8.50 9.47 -10.14
N LEU A 77 7.76 8.73 -10.97
CA LEU A 77 6.30 8.81 -11.07
C LEU A 77 5.58 7.82 -10.13
N VAL A 78 6.32 6.96 -9.43
CA VAL A 78 5.75 5.95 -8.54
C VAL A 78 5.43 6.57 -7.19
N ASN A 79 4.13 6.61 -6.89
CA ASN A 79 3.57 7.07 -5.62
C ASN A 79 2.46 6.10 -5.14
N PRO A 80 1.95 6.23 -3.91
CA PRO A 80 0.88 5.39 -3.38
C PRO A 80 -0.38 5.33 -4.26
N GLY A 81 -0.79 6.44 -4.88
CA GLY A 81 -1.91 6.46 -5.82
C GLY A 81 -1.66 5.61 -7.07
N PHE A 82 -0.42 5.60 -7.57
CA PHE A 82 -0.02 4.75 -8.68
C PHE A 82 -0.10 3.26 -8.33
N ILE A 83 0.29 2.88 -7.10
CA ILE A 83 0.24 1.49 -6.62
C ILE A 83 -1.22 1.00 -6.54
N MET A 84 -2.12 1.84 -6.04
CA MET A 84 -3.52 1.47 -5.84
C MET A 84 -4.32 1.46 -7.15
N ASP A 85 -4.36 2.59 -7.87
CA ASP A 85 -5.27 2.76 -9.02
C ASP A 85 -4.55 3.23 -10.31
N ARG A 86 -3.21 3.24 -10.33
CA ARG A 86 -2.40 3.85 -11.42
C ARG A 86 -2.66 5.34 -11.66
N GLU A 87 -3.33 6.02 -10.74
CA GLU A 87 -3.50 7.46 -10.84
C GLU A 87 -2.19 8.14 -10.41
N PHE A 88 -1.61 8.92 -11.34
CA PHE A 88 -0.50 9.80 -11.04
C PHE A 88 -1.02 10.99 -10.23
N VAL A 89 -1.07 10.86 -8.90
CA VAL A 89 -1.35 12.01 -8.05
C VAL A 89 -0.12 12.92 -8.11
N HIS A 90 -0.30 14.10 -8.69
CA HIS A 90 0.75 15.09 -8.97
C HIS A 90 1.01 16.00 -7.77
#